data_AF-A0A3S2PBR8-F1
#
_entry.id   AF-A0A3S2PBR8-F1
#
_cell.length_a   1.000
_cell.length_b   1.000
_cell.length_c   1.000
_cell.angle_alpha   90.00
_cell.angle_beta   90.00
_cell.angle_gamma   90.00
#
_symmetry.space_group_name_H-M   'P 1'
#
loop_
_entity.id
_entity.type
_entity.pdbx_description
1 polymer ?
#
loop_
_entity_poly.entity_id
_entity_poly.type
_entity_poly.pdbx_seq_one_letter_code
_entity_poly.pdbx_strand_id
1 'polypeptide(L)'
;MDEYVPPLNATSTPPHNTTNHGNGTHKPFSAFDGCEMHVEAIFFDLAVQSINVIVGIPANLLVIAILIHNRKEPSTSDIFIGCLAFMDLYFGVMTPLGFCNLFVWNSKAVWASLKFSYGVKDTSGPLFLSCICLDRFVAVLFPIQFGQLKHIKYRLVLTILVFCLTFAYSTAKMMGGFPNFEKVFTGEILATFTWMVACNTSILWALKKSRGAGKDEMHPMKKKAFKMVLSILYIIVLNYLPLVALFPFEDHYLPYVFRCYVQPAGFAFLNISSTIQPLVYLLRLEKVPFLPDSCIKKFSSSKNSKVAPAQNPPI
;
A
#
# COMPACT_ATOMS: atom_id res chain seq x y z
N MET A 1 10.80 30.80 -63.22
CA MET A 1 11.72 30.53 -64.34
C MET A 1 12.32 29.18 -64.06
N ASP A 2 11.63 28.21 -64.63
CA ASP A 2 11.89 26.79 -64.62
C ASP A 2 13.20 26.46 -65.32
N GLU A 3 13.86 25.40 -64.86
CA GLU A 3 14.56 24.37 -65.65
C GLU A 3 15.17 23.37 -64.64
N TYR A 4 15.29 22.07 -64.83
CA TYR A 4 14.70 21.05 -65.70
C TYR A 4 15.37 19.76 -65.19
N VAL A 5 14.59 18.80 -64.68
CA VAL A 5 15.12 17.51 -64.19
C VAL A 5 15.02 16.47 -65.31
N PRO A 6 16.11 15.81 -65.74
CA PRO A 6 16.01 14.70 -66.68
C PRO A 6 15.75 13.37 -65.93
N PRO A 7 14.94 12.45 -66.50
CA PRO A 7 14.66 11.14 -65.91
C PRO A 7 15.62 10.07 -66.45
N LEU A 8 16.02 9.12 -65.60
CA LEU A 8 16.61 7.86 -66.05
C LEU A 8 16.11 6.72 -65.17
N ASN A 9 15.10 6.02 -65.69
CA ASN A 9 14.77 4.65 -65.33
C ASN A 9 15.92 3.73 -65.76
N ALA A 10 16.45 2.94 -64.85
CA ALA A 10 17.08 1.67 -65.18
C ALA A 10 16.83 0.68 -64.05
N THR A 11 16.10 -0.36 -64.41
CA THR A 11 15.75 -1.56 -63.69
C THR A 11 17.00 -2.27 -63.16
N SER A 12 17.06 -2.54 -61.85
CA SER A 12 17.90 -3.62 -61.32
C SER A 12 17.29 -4.17 -60.04
N THR A 13 16.52 -5.24 -60.18
CA THR A 13 16.21 -6.18 -59.10
C THR A 13 17.45 -7.03 -58.80
N PRO A 14 17.79 -7.24 -57.53
CA PRO A 14 18.46 -8.45 -57.08
C PRO A 14 17.60 -9.17 -56.00
N PRO A 15 17.89 -10.44 -55.70
CA PRO A 15 16.91 -11.51 -55.85
C PRO A 15 16.06 -11.76 -54.61
N HIS A 16 14.91 -12.37 -54.88
CA HIS A 16 14.10 -13.14 -53.95
C HIS A 16 14.97 -14.21 -53.26
N ASN A 17 15.44 -13.95 -52.04
CA ASN A 17 15.89 -15.00 -51.14
C ASN A 17 14.74 -15.36 -50.19
N THR A 18 13.95 -16.31 -50.64
CA THR A 18 13.07 -17.12 -49.82
C THR A 18 13.91 -17.88 -48.78
N THR A 19 13.32 -18.15 -47.62
CA THR A 19 13.79 -19.00 -46.51
C THR A 19 14.75 -18.38 -45.49
N ASN A 20 14.27 -17.39 -44.74
CA ASN A 20 14.59 -17.29 -43.32
C ASN A 20 13.42 -17.87 -42.50
N HIS A 21 13.28 -19.21 -42.52
CA HIS A 21 12.71 -19.88 -41.35
C HIS A 21 13.77 -19.79 -40.26
N GLY A 22 13.85 -18.61 -39.62
CA GLY A 22 14.52 -18.50 -38.34
C GLY A 22 13.82 -19.47 -37.41
N ASN A 23 14.52 -20.54 -37.03
CA ASN A 23 14.18 -21.38 -35.89
C ASN A 23 14.27 -20.51 -34.64
N GLY A 24 13.33 -19.59 -34.47
CA GLY A 24 13.13 -18.86 -33.23
C GLY A 24 12.61 -19.87 -32.23
N THR A 25 13.50 -20.42 -31.41
CA THR A 25 13.13 -21.14 -30.21
C THR A 25 12.19 -20.22 -29.43
N HIS A 26 10.89 -20.53 -29.38
CA HIS A 26 9.93 -19.67 -28.71
C HIS A 26 10.26 -19.70 -27.21
N LYS A 27 10.98 -18.67 -26.73
CA LYS A 27 11.34 -18.55 -25.31
C LYS A 27 10.07 -18.64 -24.48
N PRO A 28 10.01 -19.48 -23.43
CA PRO A 28 8.87 -19.50 -22.53
C PRO A 28 8.69 -18.10 -21.93
N PHE A 29 7.44 -17.67 -21.75
CA PHE A 29 7.13 -16.36 -21.21
C PHE A 29 7.69 -16.21 -19.80
N SER A 30 8.49 -15.17 -19.54
CA SER A 30 8.89 -14.79 -18.18
C SER A 30 8.50 -13.33 -17.91
N ALA A 31 7.88 -13.10 -16.75
CA ALA A 31 7.50 -11.77 -16.29
C ALA A 31 8.71 -10.83 -16.12
N PHE A 32 9.89 -11.40 -15.84
CA PHE A 32 11.13 -10.68 -15.55
C PHE A 32 12.16 -10.81 -16.68
N ASP A 33 11.71 -11.13 -17.91
CA ASP A 33 12.57 -11.13 -19.09
C ASP A 33 13.30 -9.79 -19.23
N GLY A 34 14.64 -9.84 -19.29
CA GLY A 34 15.51 -8.67 -19.37
C GLY A 34 15.97 -8.07 -18.03
N CYS A 35 15.58 -8.65 -16.90
CA CYS A 35 15.97 -8.19 -15.55
C CYS A 35 17.08 -9.03 -14.89
N GLU A 36 17.84 -9.79 -15.68
CA GLU A 36 18.85 -10.76 -15.23
C GLU A 36 19.98 -10.12 -14.40
N MET A 37 20.27 -8.84 -14.65
CA MET A 37 21.32 -8.07 -13.99
C MET A 37 20.87 -7.36 -12.69
N HIS A 38 19.57 -7.41 -12.35
CA HIS A 38 18.96 -6.68 -11.21
C HIS A 38 18.01 -7.57 -10.39
N VAL A 39 18.41 -8.81 -10.17
CA VAL A 39 17.57 -9.81 -9.49
C VAL A 39 17.32 -9.49 -8.02
N GLU A 40 18.19 -8.70 -7.38
CA GLU A 40 18.14 -8.36 -5.95
C GLU A 40 16.83 -7.67 -5.54
N ALA A 41 16.35 -6.72 -6.34
CA ALA A 41 15.11 -6.01 -6.06
C ALA A 41 13.88 -6.91 -6.23
N ILE A 42 13.94 -7.84 -7.19
CA ILE A 42 12.90 -8.83 -7.42
C ILE A 42 12.85 -9.81 -6.23
N PHE A 43 13.99 -10.32 -5.78
CA PHE A 43 14.06 -11.20 -4.60
C PHE A 43 13.57 -10.49 -3.34
N PHE A 44 13.88 -9.20 -3.18
CA PHE A 44 13.38 -8.41 -2.07
C PHE A 44 11.84 -8.32 -2.06
N ASP A 45 11.22 -8.00 -3.20
CA ASP A 45 9.75 -7.98 -3.31
C ASP A 45 9.14 -9.37 -3.08
N LEU A 46 9.71 -10.43 -3.65
CA LEU A 46 9.24 -11.81 -3.41
C LEU A 46 9.34 -12.24 -1.94
N ALA A 47 10.39 -11.81 -1.22
CA ALA A 47 10.53 -12.07 0.20
C ALA A 47 9.46 -11.34 1.02
N VAL A 48 9.19 -10.07 0.71
CA VAL A 48 8.10 -9.29 1.32
C VAL A 48 6.74 -9.94 1.05
N GLN A 49 6.50 -10.38 -0.18
CA GLN A 49 5.28 -11.09 -0.56
C GLN A 49 5.10 -12.40 0.22
N SER A 50 6.19 -13.14 0.47
CA SER A 50 6.16 -14.33 1.33
C SER A 50 5.74 -14.02 2.76
N ILE A 51 6.23 -12.90 3.32
CA ILE A 51 5.78 -12.41 4.64
C ILE A 51 4.29 -12.08 4.61
N ASN A 52 3.80 -11.46 3.54
CA ASN A 52 2.38 -11.14 3.40
C ASN A 52 1.49 -12.39 3.36
N VAL A 53 1.93 -13.46 2.73
CA VAL A 53 1.21 -14.74 2.72
C VAL A 53 1.15 -15.35 4.12
N ILE A 54 2.28 -15.41 4.82
CA ILE A 54 2.39 -16.11 6.10
C ILE A 54 1.73 -15.32 7.24
N VAL A 55 1.93 -13.99 7.26
CA VAL A 55 1.53 -13.13 8.38
C VAL A 55 0.37 -12.21 8.00
N GLY A 56 0.41 -11.63 6.81
CA GLY A 56 -0.62 -10.70 6.32
C GLY A 56 -1.99 -11.36 6.16
N ILE A 57 -2.07 -12.55 5.56
CA ILE A 57 -3.33 -13.28 5.37
C ILE A 57 -4.03 -13.56 6.72
N PRO A 58 -3.39 -14.23 7.71
CA PRO A 58 -4.05 -14.47 8.99
C PRO A 58 -4.38 -13.18 9.75
N ALA A 59 -3.52 -12.16 9.69
CA ALA A 59 -3.77 -10.89 10.35
C ALA A 59 -5.01 -10.19 9.78
N ASN A 60 -5.13 -10.08 8.45
CA ASN A 60 -6.30 -9.47 7.80
C ASN A 60 -7.58 -10.27 8.03
N LEU A 61 -7.53 -11.60 8.00
CA LEU A 61 -8.67 -12.46 8.37
C LEU A 61 -9.14 -12.19 9.80
N LEU A 62 -8.21 -12.06 10.74
CA LEU A 62 -8.54 -11.77 12.14
C LEU A 62 -9.14 -10.37 12.30
N VAL A 63 -8.63 -9.36 11.58
CA VAL A 63 -9.24 -8.02 11.56
C VAL A 63 -10.69 -8.09 11.10
N ILE A 64 -10.96 -8.76 9.97
CA ILE A 64 -12.33 -8.94 9.46
C ILE A 64 -13.20 -9.67 10.49
N ALA A 65 -12.71 -10.76 11.08
CA ALA A 65 -13.45 -11.53 12.08
C ALA A 65 -13.79 -10.69 13.32
N ILE A 66 -12.86 -9.87 13.81
CA ILE A 66 -13.09 -8.95 14.94
C ILE A 66 -14.13 -7.90 14.57
N LEU A 67 -14.03 -7.29 13.38
CA LEU A 67 -15.00 -6.30 12.93
C LEU A 67 -16.41 -6.91 12.80
N ILE A 68 -16.51 -8.16 12.35
CA ILE A 68 -17.79 -8.89 12.28
C ILE A 68 -18.33 -9.17 13.68
N HIS A 69 -17.48 -9.63 14.60
CA HIS A 69 -17.88 -9.94 15.97
C HIS A 69 -18.33 -8.68 16.74
N ASN A 70 -17.65 -7.56 16.52
CA ASN A 70 -17.91 -6.29 17.21
C ASN A 70 -18.96 -5.41 16.51
N ARG A 71 -19.73 -5.93 15.54
CA ARG A 71 -20.74 -5.17 14.79
C ARG A 71 -21.81 -4.47 15.62
N LYS A 72 -21.95 -4.83 16.91
CA LYS A 72 -22.90 -4.19 17.84
C LYS A 72 -22.45 -2.78 18.27
N GLU A 73 -21.15 -2.49 18.22
CA GLU A 73 -20.57 -1.19 18.56
C GLU A 73 -19.56 -0.74 17.48
N PRO A 74 -20.02 -0.51 16.24
CA PRO A 74 -19.12 -0.21 15.14
C PRO A 74 -18.48 1.18 15.32
N SER A 75 -17.16 1.23 15.22
CA SER A 75 -16.43 2.48 15.05
C SER A 75 -16.79 3.09 13.71
N THR A 76 -16.65 4.41 13.62
CA THR A 76 -16.90 5.16 12.39
C THR A 76 -15.99 4.73 11.25
N SER A 77 -14.73 4.41 11.52
CA SER A 77 -13.76 4.01 10.51
C SER A 77 -13.79 2.50 10.19
N ASP A 78 -14.62 1.69 10.85
CA ASP A 78 -14.57 0.22 10.74
C ASP A 78 -14.89 -0.27 9.32
N ILE A 79 -15.75 0.43 8.58
CA ILE A 79 -16.04 0.11 7.19
C ILE A 79 -14.78 0.21 6.32
N PHE A 80 -14.00 1.28 6.45
CA PHE A 80 -12.78 1.46 5.67
C PHE A 80 -11.70 0.45 6.07
N ILE A 81 -11.58 0.16 7.37
CA ILE A 81 -10.64 -0.85 7.89
C ILE A 81 -11.01 -2.25 7.37
N GLY A 82 -12.30 -2.59 7.38
CA GLY A 82 -12.79 -3.86 6.87
C GLY A 82 -12.58 -4.01 5.35
N CYS A 83 -12.87 -2.96 4.58
CA CYS A 83 -12.63 -2.96 3.13
C CYS A 83 -11.13 -3.06 2.80
N LEU A 84 -10.27 -2.34 3.52
CA LEU A 84 -8.83 -2.43 3.38
C LEU A 84 -8.32 -3.83 3.70
N ALA A 85 -8.74 -4.41 4.83
CA ALA A 85 -8.35 -5.77 5.21
C ALA A 85 -8.84 -6.82 4.20
N PHE A 86 -10.03 -6.64 3.61
CA PHE A 86 -10.54 -7.50 2.55
C PHE A 86 -9.68 -7.43 1.28
N MET A 87 -9.28 -6.21 0.87
CA MET A 87 -8.42 -6.04 -0.31
C MET A 87 -7.00 -6.56 -0.09
N ASP A 88 -6.44 -6.34 1.10
CA ASP A 88 -5.13 -6.90 1.47
C ASP A 88 -5.16 -8.43 1.55
N LEU A 89 -6.26 -9.02 2.05
CA LEU A 89 -6.48 -10.46 2.04
C LEU A 89 -6.55 -11.03 0.61
N TYR A 90 -7.33 -10.39 -0.27
CA TYR A 90 -7.41 -10.77 -1.68
C TYR A 90 -6.02 -10.74 -2.35
N PHE A 91 -5.26 -9.66 -2.16
CA PHE A 91 -3.90 -9.54 -2.69
C PHE A 91 -2.97 -10.63 -2.13
N GLY A 92 -3.07 -10.90 -0.82
CA GLY A 92 -2.33 -11.99 -0.17
C GLY A 92 -2.65 -13.36 -0.77
N VAL A 93 -3.91 -13.68 -1.06
CA VAL A 93 -4.32 -14.95 -1.68
C VAL A 93 -3.89 -15.07 -3.14
N MET A 94 -3.80 -13.95 -3.86
CA MET A 94 -3.28 -13.94 -5.23
C MET A 94 -1.76 -14.15 -5.30
N THR A 95 -1.03 -13.85 -4.23
CA THR A 95 0.43 -13.95 -4.16
C THR A 95 0.95 -15.39 -4.40
N PRO A 96 0.41 -16.45 -3.77
CA PRO A 96 0.76 -17.85 -4.10
C PRO A 96 0.56 -18.23 -5.56
N LEU A 97 -0.52 -17.74 -6.20
CA LEU A 97 -0.73 -17.95 -7.64
C LEU A 97 0.38 -17.25 -8.46
N GLY A 98 0.90 -16.13 -7.95
CA GLY A 98 2.11 -15.47 -8.46
C GLY A 98 3.32 -16.39 -8.47
N PHE A 99 3.63 -17.02 -7.34
CA PHE A 99 4.74 -17.97 -7.25
C PHE A 99 4.54 -19.18 -8.16
N CYS A 100 3.34 -19.77 -8.19
CA CYS A 100 3.04 -20.89 -9.09
C CYS A 100 3.20 -20.48 -10.57
N ASN A 101 2.78 -19.27 -10.93
CA ASN A 101 2.95 -18.78 -12.30
C ASN A 101 4.41 -18.54 -12.66
N LEU A 102 5.21 -18.04 -11.72
CA LEU A 102 6.63 -17.75 -11.92
C LEU A 102 7.47 -19.03 -12.06
N PHE A 103 7.21 -20.06 -11.24
CA PHE A 103 8.04 -21.26 -11.18
C PHE A 103 7.51 -22.45 -11.98
N VAL A 104 6.19 -22.50 -12.26
CA VAL A 104 5.54 -23.68 -12.84
C VAL A 104 4.79 -23.34 -14.13
N TRP A 105 3.82 -22.44 -14.09
CA TRP A 105 2.86 -22.29 -15.20
C TRP A 105 3.34 -21.42 -16.36
N ASN A 106 4.12 -20.36 -16.09
CA ASN A 106 4.58 -19.40 -17.11
C ASN A 106 3.45 -18.88 -18.03
N SER A 107 2.25 -18.68 -17.46
CA SER A 107 1.04 -18.35 -18.20
C SER A 107 0.83 -16.84 -18.29
N LYS A 108 0.62 -16.35 -19.52
CA LYS A 108 0.29 -14.94 -19.79
C LYS A 108 -1.07 -14.55 -19.19
N ALA A 109 -2.03 -15.46 -19.17
CA ALA A 109 -3.36 -15.20 -18.61
C ALA A 109 -3.29 -15.02 -17.08
N VAL A 110 -2.55 -15.89 -16.40
CA VAL A 110 -2.33 -15.75 -14.95
C VAL A 110 -1.54 -14.49 -14.64
N TRP A 111 -0.55 -14.13 -15.47
CA TRP A 111 0.17 -12.86 -15.34
C TRP A 111 -0.75 -11.65 -15.49
N ALA A 112 -1.71 -11.66 -16.41
CA ALA A 112 -2.71 -10.60 -16.54
C ALA A 112 -3.55 -10.47 -15.26
N SER A 113 -4.02 -11.57 -14.70
CA SER A 113 -4.75 -11.58 -13.42
C SER A 113 -3.91 -11.07 -12.25
N LEU A 114 -2.61 -11.38 -12.23
CA LEU A 114 -1.68 -10.85 -11.23
C LEU A 114 -1.49 -9.34 -11.37
N LYS A 115 -1.34 -8.82 -12.60
CA LYS A 115 -1.28 -7.37 -12.85
C LYS A 115 -2.55 -6.65 -12.35
N PHE A 116 -3.72 -7.25 -12.53
CA PHE A 116 -4.95 -6.73 -11.94
C PHE A 116 -4.87 -6.69 -10.41
N SER A 117 -4.43 -7.79 -9.77
CA SER A 117 -4.27 -7.86 -8.31
C SER A 117 -3.28 -6.83 -7.76
N TYR A 118 -2.13 -6.63 -8.42
CA TYR A 118 -1.22 -5.55 -8.07
C TYR A 118 -1.88 -4.18 -8.20
N GLY A 119 -2.63 -3.95 -9.29
CA GLY A 119 -3.38 -2.70 -9.44
C GLY A 119 -4.40 -2.46 -8.33
N VAL A 120 -5.03 -3.53 -7.83
CA VAL A 120 -5.96 -3.43 -6.69
C VAL A 120 -5.19 -2.94 -5.47
N LYS A 121 -4.05 -3.56 -5.16
CA LYS A 121 -3.21 -3.21 -4.01
C LYS A 121 -2.67 -1.77 -4.10
N ASP A 122 -2.20 -1.39 -5.28
CA ASP A 122 -1.62 -0.07 -5.57
C ASP A 122 -2.55 1.06 -5.17
N THR A 123 -3.84 0.93 -5.50
CA THR A 123 -4.83 1.99 -5.31
C THR A 123 -5.66 1.83 -4.04
N SER A 124 -6.06 0.61 -3.67
CA SER A 124 -6.95 0.41 -2.52
C SER A 124 -6.28 0.80 -1.20
N GLY A 125 -4.99 0.48 -1.05
CA GLY A 125 -4.22 0.75 0.17
C GLY A 125 -4.16 2.25 0.50
N PRO A 126 -3.53 3.08 -0.34
CA PRO A 126 -3.42 4.52 -0.12
C PRO A 126 -4.79 5.22 0.02
N LEU A 127 -5.78 4.86 -0.81
CA LEU A 127 -7.09 5.49 -0.78
C LEU A 127 -7.87 5.16 0.51
N PHE A 128 -7.96 3.90 0.93
CA PHE A 128 -8.65 3.56 2.18
C PHE A 128 -7.95 4.14 3.41
N LEU A 129 -6.61 4.17 3.43
CA LEU A 129 -5.89 4.86 4.50
C LEU A 129 -6.14 6.35 4.52
N SER A 130 -6.25 6.99 3.35
CA SER A 130 -6.61 8.40 3.22
C SER A 130 -8.01 8.68 3.79
N CYS A 131 -8.96 7.76 3.55
CA CYS A 131 -10.31 7.82 4.11
C CYS A 131 -10.32 7.64 5.64
N ILE A 132 -9.54 6.68 6.16
CA ILE A 132 -9.37 6.47 7.61
C ILE A 132 -8.74 7.72 8.26
N CYS A 133 -7.74 8.31 7.61
CA CYS A 133 -7.10 9.55 8.03
C CYS A 133 -8.12 10.70 8.07
N LEU A 134 -8.91 10.87 7.01
CA LEU A 134 -9.98 11.88 6.94
C LEU A 134 -10.99 11.72 8.08
N ASP A 135 -11.50 10.51 8.32
CA ASP A 135 -12.50 10.26 9.39
C ASP A 135 -11.94 10.66 10.76
N ARG A 136 -10.66 10.32 11.04
CA ARG A 136 -9.98 10.72 12.28
C ARG A 136 -9.70 12.22 12.36
N PHE A 137 -9.33 12.84 11.25
CA PHE A 137 -9.05 14.27 11.17
C PHE A 137 -10.30 15.08 11.53
N VAL A 138 -11.43 14.76 10.89
CA VAL A 138 -12.72 15.41 11.16
C VAL A 138 -13.14 15.16 12.61
N ALA A 139 -12.98 13.95 13.14
CA ALA A 139 -13.31 13.63 14.53
C ALA A 139 -12.51 14.46 15.56
N VAL A 140 -11.23 14.71 15.30
CA VAL A 140 -10.33 15.40 16.25
C VAL A 140 -10.39 16.92 16.10
N LEU A 141 -10.39 17.45 14.87
CA LEU A 141 -10.33 18.89 14.63
C LEU A 141 -11.72 19.54 14.57
N PHE A 142 -12.74 18.79 14.17
CA PHE A 142 -14.08 19.30 13.90
C PHE A 142 -15.15 18.44 14.59
N PRO A 143 -15.12 18.29 15.94
CA PRO A 143 -15.98 17.35 16.66
C PRO A 143 -17.48 17.65 16.50
N ILE A 144 -17.86 18.93 16.32
CA ILE A 144 -19.26 19.34 16.08
C ILE A 144 -19.72 18.85 14.71
N GLN A 145 -18.94 19.10 13.66
CA GLN A 145 -19.22 18.62 12.31
C GLN A 145 -19.16 17.08 12.23
N PHE A 146 -18.27 16.44 12.98
CA PHE A 146 -18.21 14.97 13.05
C PHE A 146 -19.50 14.37 13.61
N GLY A 147 -20.13 15.03 14.59
CA GLY A 147 -21.45 14.66 15.09
C GLY A 147 -22.55 14.71 14.02
N GLN A 148 -22.47 15.70 13.10
CA GLN A 148 -23.41 15.86 11.98
C GLN A 148 -23.11 14.91 10.81
N LEU A 149 -21.83 14.60 10.57
CA LEU A 149 -21.36 13.66 9.55
C LEU A 149 -21.43 12.19 9.98
N LYS A 150 -22.09 11.89 11.11
CA LYS A 150 -22.25 10.54 11.66
C LYS A 150 -22.96 9.57 10.70
N HIS A 151 -23.71 10.09 9.73
CA HIS A 151 -24.43 9.28 8.75
C HIS A 151 -23.50 8.34 7.97
N ILE A 152 -23.76 7.04 8.10
CA ILE A 152 -23.04 5.97 7.39
C ILE A 152 -23.04 6.15 5.86
N LYS A 153 -24.00 6.89 5.32
CA LYS A 153 -24.14 7.20 3.89
C LYS A 153 -22.86 7.82 3.30
N TYR A 154 -22.24 8.79 3.98
CA TYR A 154 -21.02 9.42 3.48
C TYR A 154 -19.86 8.43 3.35
N ARG A 155 -19.73 7.53 4.33
CA ARG A 155 -18.68 6.50 4.32
C ARG A 155 -18.94 5.45 3.25
N LEU A 156 -20.21 5.06 3.06
CA LEU A 156 -20.59 4.15 1.97
C LEU A 156 -20.27 4.76 0.59
N VAL A 157 -20.62 6.03 0.36
CA VAL A 157 -20.30 6.73 -0.88
C VAL A 157 -18.79 6.76 -1.11
N LEU A 158 -18.01 7.10 -0.09
CA LEU A 158 -16.55 7.14 -0.20
C LEU A 158 -15.96 5.75 -0.46
N THR A 159 -16.45 4.71 0.21
CA THR A 159 -16.05 3.31 -0.04
C THR A 159 -16.35 2.88 -1.48
N ILE A 160 -17.56 3.19 -1.99
CA ILE A 160 -17.94 2.87 -3.37
C ILE A 160 -17.02 3.60 -4.35
N LEU A 161 -16.75 4.89 -4.12
CA LEU A 161 -15.83 5.67 -4.95
C LEU A 161 -14.42 5.05 -4.97
N VAL A 162 -13.89 4.67 -3.81
CA VAL A 162 -12.58 4.00 -3.71
C VAL A 162 -12.57 2.69 -4.50
N PHE A 163 -13.61 1.86 -4.40
CA PHE A 163 -13.70 0.64 -5.20
C PHE A 163 -13.77 0.91 -6.70
N CYS A 164 -14.57 1.88 -7.14
CA CYS A 164 -14.65 2.26 -8.54
C CYS A 164 -13.28 2.69 -9.08
N LEU A 165 -12.57 3.57 -8.36
CA LEU A 165 -11.22 4.02 -8.74
C LEU A 165 -10.23 2.85 -8.78
N THR A 166 -10.25 2.02 -7.73
CA THR A 166 -9.39 0.84 -7.62
C THR A 166 -9.59 -0.11 -8.80
N PHE A 167 -10.82 -0.51 -9.09
CA PHE A 167 -11.09 -1.47 -10.16
C PHE A 167 -10.86 -0.88 -11.56
N ALA A 168 -11.13 0.41 -11.75
CA ALA A 168 -10.82 1.09 -13.01
C ALA A 168 -9.30 1.09 -13.27
N TYR A 169 -8.51 1.51 -12.28
CA TYR A 169 -7.04 1.51 -12.36
C TYR A 169 -6.49 0.09 -12.56
N SER A 170 -6.99 -0.89 -11.81
CA SER A 170 -6.58 -2.29 -11.91
C SER A 170 -6.85 -2.90 -13.28
N THR A 171 -8.01 -2.59 -13.86
CA THR A 171 -8.38 -3.04 -15.21
C THR A 171 -7.47 -2.43 -16.25
N ALA A 172 -7.19 -1.12 -16.14
CA ALA A 172 -6.25 -0.44 -17.03
C ALA A 172 -4.82 -1.02 -16.93
N LYS A 173 -4.33 -1.30 -15.71
CA LYS A 173 -3.03 -1.95 -15.47
C LYS A 173 -2.96 -3.35 -16.09
N MET A 174 -4.06 -4.11 -15.99
CA MET A 174 -4.16 -5.46 -16.57
C MET A 174 -4.08 -5.42 -18.10
N MET A 175 -4.88 -4.56 -18.75
CA MET A 175 -4.92 -4.44 -20.21
C MET A 175 -3.60 -3.91 -20.76
N GLY A 176 -2.96 -2.96 -20.07
CA GLY A 176 -1.75 -2.29 -20.54
C GLY A 176 -2.01 -1.42 -21.77
N GLY A 177 -0.93 -0.84 -22.33
CA GLY A 177 -1.00 -0.07 -23.57
C GLY A 177 -1.45 1.39 -23.43
N PHE A 178 -1.67 1.87 -22.20
CA PHE A 178 -1.95 3.28 -21.95
C PHE A 178 -0.65 4.09 -21.83
N PRO A 179 -0.43 5.12 -22.66
CA PRO A 179 0.72 5.99 -22.52
C PRO A 179 0.66 6.72 -21.17
N ASN A 180 1.80 6.88 -20.51
CA ASN A 180 1.93 7.59 -19.22
C ASN A 180 1.10 6.98 -18.06
N PHE A 181 0.75 5.69 -18.12
CA PHE A 181 -0.01 5.03 -17.06
C PHE A 181 0.69 5.12 -15.69
N GLU A 182 2.01 4.98 -15.64
CA GLU A 182 2.82 5.10 -14.42
C GLU A 182 2.71 6.50 -13.77
N LYS A 183 2.46 7.55 -14.57
CA LYS A 183 2.24 8.91 -14.05
C LYS A 183 0.91 9.03 -13.30
N VAL A 184 -0.11 8.25 -13.68
CA VAL A 184 -1.41 8.23 -12.96
C VAL A 184 -1.20 7.72 -11.53
N PHE A 185 -0.49 6.59 -11.40
CA PHE A 185 -0.13 6.04 -10.10
C PHE A 185 0.76 6.99 -9.30
N THR A 186 1.74 7.60 -9.96
CA THR A 186 2.63 8.59 -9.33
C THR A 186 1.84 9.79 -8.78
N GLY A 187 0.87 10.30 -9.53
CA GLY A 187 -0.02 11.36 -9.07
C GLY A 187 -0.89 10.93 -7.89
N GLU A 188 -1.46 9.73 -7.97
CA GLU A 188 -2.28 9.15 -6.90
C GLU A 188 -1.49 8.98 -5.60
N ILE A 189 -0.31 8.36 -5.66
CA ILE A 189 0.51 8.09 -4.48
C ILE A 189 1.04 9.38 -3.86
N LEU A 190 1.41 10.38 -4.68
CA LEU A 190 1.84 11.69 -4.20
C LEU A 190 0.70 12.43 -3.48
N ALA A 191 -0.50 12.43 -4.07
CA ALA A 191 -1.67 13.08 -3.50
C ALA A 191 -2.09 12.43 -2.19
N THR A 192 -2.21 11.10 -2.17
CA THR A 192 -2.61 10.34 -0.98
C THR A 192 -1.55 10.41 0.12
N PHE A 193 -0.26 10.32 -0.21
CA PHE A 193 0.83 10.49 0.76
C PHE A 193 0.82 11.87 1.41
N THR A 194 0.74 12.92 0.58
CA THR A 194 0.68 14.31 1.06
C THR A 194 -0.52 14.51 1.99
N TRP A 195 -1.69 14.03 1.57
CA TRP A 195 -2.90 14.07 2.39
C TRP A 195 -2.72 13.33 3.73
N MET A 196 -2.21 12.10 3.70
CA MET A 196 -1.97 11.30 4.90
C MET A 196 -1.00 11.98 5.87
N VAL A 197 0.10 12.55 5.39
CA VAL A 197 1.08 13.27 6.21
C VAL A 197 0.47 14.54 6.80
N ALA A 198 -0.19 15.36 5.97
CA ALA A 198 -0.84 16.59 6.42
C ALA A 198 -1.92 16.31 7.48
N CYS A 199 -2.74 15.31 7.24
CA CYS A 199 -3.78 14.85 8.17
C CYS A 199 -3.19 14.41 9.51
N ASN A 200 -2.25 13.45 9.51
CA ASN A 200 -1.67 12.93 10.74
C ASN A 200 -0.89 14.00 11.51
N THR A 201 -0.19 14.90 10.82
CA THR A 201 0.51 16.03 11.43
C THR A 201 -0.46 17.01 12.09
N SER A 202 -1.59 17.30 11.44
CA SER A 202 -2.64 18.15 11.99
C SER A 202 -3.29 17.55 13.23
N ILE A 203 -3.55 16.23 13.23
CA ILE A 203 -4.05 15.51 14.40
C ILE A 203 -3.03 15.57 15.55
N LEU A 204 -1.74 15.32 15.28
CA LEU A 204 -0.68 15.43 16.28
C LEU A 204 -0.59 16.84 16.86
N TRP A 205 -0.69 17.86 16.01
CA TRP A 205 -0.67 19.26 16.44
C TRP A 205 -1.88 19.61 17.30
N ALA A 206 -3.08 19.19 16.92
CA ALA A 206 -4.30 19.40 17.72
C ALA A 206 -4.20 18.70 19.10
N LEU A 207 -3.71 17.45 19.12
CA LEU A 207 -3.47 16.71 20.36
C LEU A 207 -2.42 17.39 21.25
N LYS A 208 -1.37 17.97 20.65
CA LYS A 208 -0.33 18.73 21.36
C LYS A 208 -0.84 20.08 21.87
N LYS A 209 -1.61 20.82 21.07
CA LYS A 209 -2.16 22.16 21.42
C LYS A 209 -3.21 22.07 22.53
N SER A 210 -3.90 20.95 22.67
CA SER A 210 -4.81 20.67 23.80
C SER A 210 -4.08 20.56 25.16
N ARG A 211 -2.75 20.74 25.20
CA ARG A 211 -1.95 21.04 26.40
C ARG A 211 -2.29 22.46 26.86
N GLY A 212 -3.33 22.59 27.68
CA GLY A 212 -3.70 23.86 28.30
C GLY A 212 -2.50 24.48 29.03
N ALA A 213 -2.39 25.81 28.96
CA ALA A 213 -1.41 26.59 29.69
C ALA A 213 -1.45 26.22 31.20
N GLY A 214 -0.43 25.53 31.69
CA GLY A 214 -0.23 25.32 33.14
C GLY A 214 -0.40 23.92 33.72
N LYS A 215 -0.71 22.86 32.95
CA LYS A 215 -0.62 21.46 33.43
C LYS A 215 0.35 20.65 32.58
N ASP A 216 1.49 20.30 33.17
CA ASP A 216 2.63 19.73 32.45
C ASP A 216 2.44 18.26 32.02
N GLU A 217 1.35 17.62 32.46
CA GLU A 217 1.05 16.23 32.13
C GLU A 217 -0.11 16.08 31.14
N MET A 218 0.19 15.50 29.98
CA MET A 218 -0.82 15.08 29.01
C MET A 218 -1.64 13.93 29.58
N HIS A 219 -2.95 14.12 29.70
CA HIS A 219 -3.90 13.10 30.15
C HIS A 219 -3.59 11.73 29.52
N PRO A 220 -3.59 10.61 30.27
CA PRO A 220 -3.10 9.31 29.81
C PRO A 220 -3.75 8.84 28.50
N MET A 221 -5.05 9.09 28.30
CA MET A 221 -5.74 8.77 27.05
C MET A 221 -5.22 9.57 25.85
N LYS A 222 -4.95 10.86 26.03
CA LYS A 222 -4.36 11.72 24.99
C LYS A 222 -2.93 11.29 24.67
N LYS A 223 -2.15 10.89 25.69
CA LYS A 223 -0.81 10.31 25.52
C LYS A 223 -0.83 9.01 24.72
N LYS A 224 -1.80 8.13 24.97
CA LYS A 224 -2.02 6.91 24.18
C LYS A 224 -2.37 7.25 22.72
N ALA A 225 -3.31 8.17 22.50
CA ALA A 225 -3.71 8.61 21.15
C ALA A 225 -2.55 9.27 20.37
N PHE A 226 -1.79 10.16 21.00
CA PHE A 226 -0.64 10.82 20.36
C PHE A 226 0.41 9.81 19.90
N LYS A 227 0.82 8.88 20.78
CA LYS A 227 1.79 7.83 20.42
C LYS A 227 1.27 6.95 19.29
N MET A 228 -0.03 6.66 19.29
CA MET A 228 -0.68 5.87 18.25
C MET A 228 -0.64 6.57 16.88
N VAL A 229 -1.01 7.86 16.82
CA VAL A 229 -0.98 8.65 15.58
C VAL A 229 0.45 8.84 15.09
N LEU A 230 1.40 9.08 16.00
CA LEU A 230 2.82 9.18 15.66
C LEU A 230 3.36 7.88 15.04
N SER A 231 2.98 6.73 15.62
CA SER A 231 3.34 5.43 15.05
C SER A 231 2.75 5.21 13.65
N ILE A 232 1.51 5.66 13.40
CA ILE A 232 0.91 5.60 12.05
C ILE A 232 1.70 6.44 11.06
N LEU A 233 2.00 7.69 11.44
CA LEU A 233 2.76 8.59 10.57
C LEU A 233 4.11 7.97 10.21
N TYR A 234 4.80 7.39 11.17
CA TYR A 234 6.06 6.69 10.93
C TYR A 234 5.90 5.53 9.93
N ILE A 235 4.88 4.69 10.10
CA ILE A 235 4.59 3.57 9.17
C ILE A 235 4.26 4.08 7.78
N ILE A 236 3.49 5.16 7.66
CA ILE A 236 3.14 5.76 6.37
C ILE A 236 4.41 6.27 5.69
N VAL A 237 5.26 6.99 6.41
CA VAL A 237 6.54 7.46 5.86
C VAL A 237 7.39 6.27 5.39
N LEU A 238 7.56 5.23 6.20
CA LEU A 238 8.36 4.07 5.81
C LEU A 238 7.84 3.33 4.57
N ASN A 239 6.53 3.12 4.48
CA ASN A 239 5.95 2.31 3.41
C ASN A 239 5.78 3.06 2.10
N TYR A 240 5.53 4.38 2.16
CA TYR A 240 5.12 5.17 1.00
C TYR A 240 6.19 6.16 0.53
N LEU A 241 7.10 6.61 1.40
CA LEU A 241 8.17 7.55 1.01
C LEU A 241 9.06 6.99 -0.10
N PRO A 242 9.47 5.71 -0.14
CA PRO A 242 10.29 5.19 -1.22
C PRO A 242 9.64 5.38 -2.60
N LEU A 243 8.33 5.15 -2.72
CA LEU A 243 7.62 5.36 -3.98
C LEU A 243 7.55 6.84 -4.34
N VAL A 244 7.16 7.69 -3.38
CA VAL A 244 7.02 9.14 -3.59
C VAL A 244 8.36 9.81 -3.90
N ALA A 245 9.46 9.27 -3.39
CA ALA A 245 10.80 9.80 -3.64
C ALA A 245 11.39 9.35 -4.98
N LEU A 246 10.95 8.21 -5.53
CA LEU A 246 11.58 7.60 -6.71
C LEU A 246 10.72 7.68 -7.98
N PHE A 247 9.41 7.46 -7.88
CA PHE A 247 8.51 7.37 -9.03
C PHE A 247 8.34 8.69 -9.81
N PRO A 248 8.28 9.89 -9.17
CA PRO A 248 8.24 11.15 -9.92
C PRO A 248 9.46 11.38 -10.82
N PHE A 249 10.60 10.74 -10.51
CA PHE A 249 11.83 10.86 -11.27
C PHE A 249 12.04 9.71 -12.26
N GLU A 250 10.99 8.95 -12.59
CA GLU A 250 11.01 7.86 -13.57
C GLU A 250 11.80 8.22 -14.84
N ASP A 251 11.57 9.41 -15.42
CA ASP A 251 12.18 9.84 -16.69
C ASP A 251 13.70 10.07 -16.59
N HIS A 252 14.26 10.12 -15.38
CA HIS A 252 15.71 10.24 -15.15
C HIS A 252 16.40 8.87 -15.10
N TYR A 253 15.65 7.78 -14.97
CA TYR A 253 16.19 6.43 -14.97
C TYR A 253 16.21 5.84 -16.37
N LEU A 254 17.19 4.98 -16.64
CA LEU A 254 17.13 4.09 -17.79
C LEU A 254 15.88 3.20 -17.66
N PRO A 255 15.07 2.99 -18.72
CA PRO A 255 13.81 2.26 -18.63
C PRO A 255 13.94 0.86 -18.01
N TYR A 256 15.04 0.16 -18.27
CA TYR A 256 15.29 -1.16 -17.69
C TYR A 256 15.62 -1.09 -16.18
N VAL A 257 16.34 -0.05 -15.73
CA VAL A 257 16.66 0.13 -14.30
C VAL A 257 15.39 0.44 -13.52
N PHE A 258 14.55 1.33 -14.06
CA PHE A 258 13.28 1.66 -13.42
C PHE A 258 12.39 0.42 -13.28
N ARG A 259 12.25 -0.34 -14.37
CA ARG A 259 11.41 -1.55 -14.42
C ARG A 259 11.94 -2.70 -13.56
N CYS A 260 13.24 -2.97 -13.58
CA CYS A 260 13.81 -4.17 -12.97
C CYS A 260 14.29 -3.95 -11.53
N TYR A 261 14.58 -2.71 -11.13
CA TYR A 261 15.11 -2.40 -9.80
C TYR A 261 14.19 -1.47 -9.00
N VAL A 262 13.91 -0.28 -9.53
CA VAL A 262 13.19 0.77 -8.79
C VAL A 262 11.74 0.36 -8.50
N GLN A 263 11.02 -0.16 -9.50
CA GLN A 263 9.64 -0.60 -9.34
C GLN A 263 9.53 -1.76 -8.33
N PRO A 264 10.22 -2.91 -8.48
CA PRO A 264 10.12 -4.00 -7.52
C PRO A 264 10.51 -3.58 -6.10
N ALA A 265 11.62 -2.84 -5.94
CA ALA A 265 12.04 -2.37 -4.62
C ALA A 265 11.03 -1.41 -4.00
N GLY A 266 10.50 -0.45 -4.77
CA GLY A 266 9.49 0.49 -4.32
C GLY A 266 8.19 -0.21 -3.92
N PHE A 267 7.66 -1.06 -4.81
CA PHE A 267 6.44 -1.81 -4.54
C PHE A 267 6.58 -2.77 -3.34
N ALA A 268 7.77 -3.29 -3.04
CA ALA A 268 7.98 -4.07 -1.82
C ALA A 268 7.65 -3.26 -0.54
N PHE A 269 8.05 -1.98 -0.46
CA PHE A 269 7.68 -1.10 0.66
C PHE A 269 6.17 -0.80 0.70
N LEU A 270 5.52 -0.73 -0.45
CA LEU A 270 4.05 -0.62 -0.51
C LEU A 270 3.39 -1.92 -0.06
N ASN A 271 3.89 -3.07 -0.49
CA ASN A 271 3.29 -4.40 -0.31
C ASN A 271 3.37 -4.85 1.14
N ILE A 272 4.48 -4.56 1.85
CA ILE A 272 4.61 -4.89 3.29
C ILE A 272 3.54 -4.19 4.14
N SER A 273 2.92 -3.12 3.64
CA SER A 273 1.83 -2.42 4.32
C SER A 273 0.62 -3.32 4.60
N SER A 274 0.35 -4.32 3.72
CA SER A 274 -0.71 -5.32 3.90
C SER A 274 -0.52 -6.19 5.14
N THR A 275 0.70 -6.26 5.67
CA THR A 275 1.02 -6.96 6.91
C THR A 275 1.11 -6.00 8.09
N ILE A 276 1.80 -4.87 7.94
CA ILE A 276 2.04 -3.93 9.05
C ILE A 276 0.73 -3.32 9.56
N GLN A 277 -0.17 -2.93 8.66
CA GLN A 277 -1.41 -2.24 9.01
C GLN A 277 -2.36 -3.08 9.88
N PRO A 278 -2.73 -4.32 9.49
CA PRO A 278 -3.59 -5.14 10.33
C PRO A 278 -2.92 -5.51 11.66
N LEU A 279 -1.61 -5.78 11.67
CA LEU A 279 -0.89 -6.04 12.93
C LEU A 279 -0.96 -4.85 13.89
N VAL A 280 -0.79 -3.63 13.37
CA VAL A 280 -0.89 -2.40 14.18
C VAL A 280 -2.31 -2.15 14.66
N TYR A 281 -3.33 -2.50 13.86
CA TYR A 281 -4.72 -2.47 14.31
C TYR A 281 -4.96 -3.47 15.46
N LEU A 282 -4.52 -4.71 15.28
CA LEU A 282 -4.65 -5.79 16.25
C LEU A 282 -3.92 -5.49 17.58
N LEU A 283 -2.71 -4.94 17.50
CA LEU A 283 -1.95 -4.48 18.67
C LEU A 283 -2.68 -3.40 19.47
N ARG A 284 -3.46 -2.52 18.82
CA ARG A 284 -4.27 -1.51 19.53
C ARG A 284 -5.44 -2.10 20.27
N LEU A 285 -5.99 -3.18 19.75
CA LEU A 285 -7.04 -3.95 20.38
C LEU A 285 -6.51 -4.90 21.46
N GLU A 286 -5.18 -4.90 21.69
CA GLU A 286 -4.50 -5.80 22.63
C GLU A 286 -4.73 -7.29 22.28
N LYS A 287 -5.05 -7.58 21.02
CA LYS A 287 -5.26 -8.93 20.48
C LYS A 287 -4.12 -9.23 19.52
N VAL A 288 -3.12 -10.01 19.91
CA VAL A 288 -2.00 -10.37 19.02
C VAL A 288 -2.04 -11.87 18.69
N PRO A 289 -2.12 -12.26 17.40
CA PRO A 289 -2.32 -13.66 17.01
C PRO A 289 -1.10 -14.58 17.19
N PHE A 290 0.10 -14.05 17.46
CA PHE A 290 1.36 -14.83 17.39
C PHE A 290 2.27 -14.72 18.61
N LEU A 291 1.84 -14.04 19.66
CA LEU A 291 2.61 -13.93 20.90
C LEU A 291 1.79 -14.53 22.04
N PRO A 292 2.35 -15.47 22.83
CA PRO A 292 1.69 -15.95 24.03
C PRO A 292 1.41 -14.77 24.98
N ASP A 293 0.29 -14.84 25.72
CA ASP A 293 -0.18 -13.78 26.63
C ASP A 293 0.90 -13.29 27.63
N SER A 294 1.89 -14.13 27.92
CA SER A 294 3.07 -13.82 28.74
C SER A 294 3.98 -12.74 28.12
N CYS A 295 4.17 -12.75 26.79
CA CYS A 295 4.92 -11.71 26.07
C CYS A 295 4.14 -10.39 25.99
N ILE A 296 2.82 -10.46 25.81
CA ILE A 296 1.93 -9.29 25.80
C ILE A 296 1.96 -8.58 27.16
N LYS A 297 1.91 -9.35 28.27
CA LYS A 297 2.06 -8.83 29.64
C LYS A 297 3.45 -8.23 29.90
N LYS A 298 4.52 -8.75 29.31
CA LYS A 298 5.88 -8.22 29.49
C LYS A 298 6.06 -6.84 28.84
N PHE A 299 5.47 -6.62 27.67
CA PHE A 299 5.47 -5.32 26.98
C PHE A 299 4.55 -4.28 27.63
N SER A 300 3.47 -4.70 28.29
CA SER A 300 2.56 -3.80 29.01
C SER A 300 3.03 -3.51 30.45
N SER A 301 3.59 -4.49 31.16
CA SER A 301 4.08 -4.34 32.54
C SER A 301 5.32 -3.44 32.64
N SER A 302 6.15 -3.39 31.59
CA SER A 302 7.28 -2.44 31.51
C SER A 302 6.84 -0.96 31.54
N LYS A 303 5.55 -0.65 31.35
CA LYS A 303 5.00 0.71 31.47
C LYS A 303 4.49 1.08 32.87
N ASN A 304 4.32 0.13 33.80
CA ASN A 304 3.71 0.37 35.11
C ASN A 304 4.68 0.38 36.30
N SER A 305 5.98 0.17 36.11
CA SER A 305 6.95 0.07 37.22
C SER A 305 7.54 1.41 37.73
N LYS A 306 6.93 2.56 37.43
CA LYS A 306 7.36 3.86 37.97
C LYS A 306 6.27 4.60 38.73
N VAL A 307 5.68 3.99 39.76
CA VAL A 307 5.28 4.68 41.00
C VAL A 307 5.25 3.62 42.11
N ALA A 308 6.27 3.58 42.95
CA ALA A 308 6.17 2.98 44.28
C ALA A 308 5.87 4.12 45.27
N PRO A 309 4.83 4.06 46.11
CA PRO A 309 4.64 5.02 47.18
C PRO A 309 5.68 4.75 48.28
N ALA A 310 6.39 5.80 48.69
CA ALA A 310 7.25 5.78 49.85
C ALA A 310 6.43 5.42 51.10
N GLN A 311 6.87 4.39 51.83
CA GLN A 311 6.39 4.07 53.16
C GLN A 311 6.87 5.16 54.13
N ASN A 312 5.95 5.79 54.84
CA ASN A 312 6.28 6.59 56.01
C ASN A 312 6.74 5.65 57.15
N PRO A 313 7.81 5.98 57.90
CA PRO A 313 8.21 5.22 59.07
C PRO A 313 7.26 5.49 60.25
N PRO A 314 7.13 4.53 61.19
CA PRO A 314 6.26 4.71 62.35
C PRO A 314 6.93 5.55 63.46
N ILE A 315 6.09 6.45 64.00
CA ILE A 315 6.19 7.28 65.23
C ILE A 315 7.08 8.52 65.10
#